data_AF-A0A1H2BMH2-F1
#
_entry.id   AF-A0A1H2BMH2-F1
#
_cell.length_a   1.000
_cell.length_b   1.000
_cell.length_c   1.000
_cell.angle_alpha   90.00
_cell.angle_beta   90.00
_cell.angle_gamma   90.00
#
_symmetry.space_group_name_H-M   'P 1'
#
loop_
_entity.id
_entity.type
_entity.pdbx_description
1 polymer ?
#
loop_
_entity_poly.entity_id
_entity_poly.type
_entity_poly.pdbx_seq_one_letter_code
_entity_poly.pdbx_strand_id
1 'polypeptide(L)'
;MKPIWKFRILALLVVVFVGGLSITNLVANFLQPDPSPLPSRDSKAPSAQLVSSAKLVSTIAPFRTDLKADYAIALAGQTLRSESSTQTPDNDTAQDAVKSALKSGPHDSRMWLVLALLQARKNLGAPLVAESLKMSYLTGPNRAELIPVRLDSVTVSNALNDGDLNELARSDVRAILTQYPDQRRALISDYVRGSAIGKKFLEESSRMLDPAFADSLRNAK
;
A
#
# COMPACT_ATOMS: atom_id res chain seq x y z
N MET A 1 11.11 -50.10 -25.37
CA MET A 1 10.73 -50.20 -23.94
C MET A 1 11.35 -49.14 -23.01
N LYS A 2 12.15 -48.16 -23.50
CA LYS A 2 12.74 -47.07 -22.68
C LYS A 2 11.83 -45.86 -22.29
N PRO A 3 10.66 -45.58 -22.89
CA PRO A 3 9.93 -44.33 -22.59
C PRO A 3 9.14 -44.36 -21.28
N ILE A 4 8.70 -45.54 -20.82
CA ILE A 4 7.85 -45.68 -19.62
C ILE A 4 8.59 -45.29 -18.34
N TRP A 5 9.88 -45.61 -18.23
CA TRP A 5 10.69 -45.28 -17.05
C TRP A 5 10.94 -43.77 -16.93
N LYS A 6 11.20 -43.09 -18.06
CA LYS A 6 11.33 -41.63 -18.10
C LYS A 6 10.04 -40.93 -17.65
N PHE A 7 8.88 -41.44 -18.09
CA PHE A 7 7.58 -40.93 -17.66
C PHE A 7 7.34 -41.13 -16.16
N ARG A 8 7.66 -42.30 -15.60
CA ARG A 8 7.52 -42.56 -14.16
C ARG A 8 8.41 -41.66 -13.30
N ILE A 9 9.66 -41.42 -13.73
CA ILE A 9 10.56 -40.49 -13.02
C ILE A 9 10.01 -39.06 -13.08
N LEU A 10 9.56 -38.62 -14.26
CA LEU A 10 8.95 -37.29 -14.42
C LEU A 10 7.72 -37.13 -13.51
N ALA A 11 6.82 -38.13 -13.49
CA ALA A 11 5.65 -38.12 -12.64
C ALA A 11 6.01 -38.04 -11.15
N LEU A 12 7.02 -38.81 -10.70
CA LEU A 12 7.49 -38.77 -9.32
C LEU A 12 8.07 -37.39 -8.95
N LEU A 13 8.86 -36.78 -9.85
CA LEU A 13 9.39 -35.42 -9.64
C LEU A 13 8.27 -34.39 -9.51
N VAL A 14 7.24 -34.47 -10.34
CA VAL A 14 6.07 -33.58 -10.26
C VAL A 14 5.35 -33.76 -8.92
N VAL A 15 5.11 -35.00 -8.49
CA VAL A 15 4.44 -35.29 -7.20
C VAL A 15 5.26 -34.76 -6.02
N VAL A 16 6.57 -34.99 -6.01
CA VAL A 16 7.44 -34.48 -4.94
C VAL A 16 7.46 -32.95 -4.93
N PHE A 17 7.53 -32.32 -6.10
CA PHE A 17 7.54 -30.86 -6.22
C PHE A 17 6.21 -30.23 -5.75
N VAL A 18 5.08 -30.72 -6.28
CA VAL A 18 3.74 -30.21 -5.91
C VAL A 18 3.41 -30.55 -4.46
N GLY A 19 3.77 -31.75 -3.99
CA GLY A 19 3.61 -32.16 -2.59
C GLY A 19 4.41 -31.26 -1.65
N GLY A 20 5.67 -30.97 -1.99
CA GLY A 20 6.51 -30.03 -1.24
C GLY A 20 5.89 -28.63 -1.16
N LEU A 21 5.42 -28.08 -2.29
CA LEU A 21 4.73 -26.79 -2.32
C LEU A 21 3.42 -26.78 -1.51
N SER A 22 2.69 -27.89 -1.51
CA SER A 22 1.44 -28.01 -0.74
C SER A 22 1.71 -28.02 0.76
N ILE A 23 2.77 -28.71 1.20
CA ILE A 23 3.20 -28.75 2.60
C ILE A 23 3.65 -27.36 3.06
N THR A 24 4.46 -26.64 2.27
CA THR A 24 4.92 -25.30 2.66
C THR A 24 3.77 -24.31 2.74
N ASN A 25 2.80 -24.37 1.82
CA ASN A 25 1.58 -23.55 1.89
C ASN A 25 0.73 -23.87 3.12
N LEU A 26 0.60 -25.15 3.48
CA LEU A 26 -0.15 -25.57 4.67
C LEU A 26 0.50 -25.05 5.95
N VAL A 27 1.83 -25.20 6.08
CA VAL A 27 2.59 -24.68 7.23
C VAL A 27 2.47 -23.16 7.30
N ALA A 28 2.58 -22.46 6.17
CA ALA A 28 2.44 -21.02 6.11
C ALA A 28 1.05 -20.53 6.56
N ASN A 29 -0.02 -21.22 6.16
CA ASN A 29 -1.38 -20.91 6.62
C ASN A 29 -1.54 -21.06 8.13
N PHE A 30 -0.92 -22.08 8.73
CA PHE A 30 -1.02 -22.30 10.17
C PHE A 30 -0.23 -21.28 11.00
N LEU A 31 0.86 -20.75 10.44
CA LEU A 31 1.74 -19.78 11.09
C LEU A 31 1.41 -18.32 10.75
N GLN A 32 0.43 -18.08 9.87
CA GLN A 32 0.15 -16.74 9.34
C GLN A 32 -0.34 -15.82 10.48
N PRO A 33 0.36 -14.70 10.75
CA PRO A 33 -0.15 -13.68 11.66
C PRO A 33 -1.31 -12.93 11.00
N ASP A 34 -2.12 -12.24 11.81
CA ASP A 34 -3.15 -11.36 11.28
C ASP A 34 -2.55 -10.29 10.35
N PRO A 35 -3.18 -10.02 9.19
CA PRO A 35 -2.66 -9.08 8.23
C PRO A 35 -2.56 -7.69 8.84
N SER A 36 -1.42 -7.03 8.62
CA SER A 36 -1.24 -5.66 9.08
C SER A 36 -2.13 -4.70 8.29
N PRO A 37 -2.80 -3.74 8.95
CA PRO A 37 -3.50 -2.68 8.23
C PRO A 37 -2.50 -1.86 7.43
N LEU A 38 -3.00 -1.19 6.38
CA LEU A 38 -2.16 -0.29 5.61
C LEU A 38 -1.57 0.80 6.51
N PRO A 39 -0.28 1.13 6.32
CA PRO A 39 0.34 2.24 7.04
C PRO A 39 -0.41 3.52 6.71
N SER A 40 -1.12 4.03 7.70
CA SER A 40 -1.79 5.32 7.66
C SER A 40 -1.29 6.18 8.82
N ARG A 41 -1.62 7.47 8.79
CA ARG A 41 -1.18 8.40 9.83
C ARG A 41 -1.57 7.92 11.24
N ASP A 42 -2.80 7.45 11.38
CA ASP A 42 -3.40 7.07 12.67
C ASP A 42 -3.17 5.58 13.02
N SER A 43 -2.51 4.83 12.13
CA SER A 43 -2.17 3.43 12.39
C SER A 43 -1.05 3.30 13.44
N LYS A 44 -1.21 2.34 14.35
CA LYS A 44 -0.15 1.97 15.30
C LYS A 44 0.98 1.24 14.57
N ALA A 45 2.22 1.47 15.00
CA ALA A 45 3.36 0.72 14.50
C ALA A 45 3.18 -0.80 14.77
N PRO A 46 3.36 -1.66 13.75
CA PRO A 46 3.45 -3.10 13.94
C PRO A 46 4.58 -3.46 14.92
N SER A 47 4.35 -4.49 15.75
CA SER A 47 5.36 -4.96 16.70
C SER A 47 6.50 -5.69 15.98
N ALA A 48 7.71 -5.67 16.56
CA ALA A 48 8.86 -6.38 15.99
C ALA A 48 8.62 -7.89 15.85
N GLN A 49 7.83 -8.49 16.76
CA GLN A 49 7.44 -9.89 16.69
C GLN A 49 6.50 -10.20 15.52
N LEU A 50 5.58 -9.27 15.21
CA LEU A 50 4.70 -9.44 14.05
C LEU A 50 5.51 -9.38 12.76
N VAL A 51 6.42 -8.40 12.64
CA VAL A 51 7.29 -8.24 11.46
C VAL A 51 8.18 -9.46 11.27
N SER A 52 8.78 -10.00 12.34
CA SER A 52 9.62 -11.19 12.26
C SER A 52 8.83 -12.45 11.88
N SER A 53 7.61 -12.61 12.41
CA SER A 53 6.72 -13.72 12.07
C SER A 53 6.28 -13.66 10.60
N ALA A 54 5.88 -12.49 10.11
CA ALA A 54 5.52 -12.30 8.71
C ALA A 54 6.72 -12.56 7.76
N LYS A 55 7.93 -12.16 8.17
CA LYS A 55 9.17 -12.49 7.43
C LYS A 55 9.40 -14.00 7.36
N LEU A 56 9.24 -14.71 8.47
CA LEU A 56 9.41 -16.16 8.53
C LEU A 56 8.41 -16.86 7.60
N VAL A 57 7.13 -16.49 7.70
CA VAL A 57 6.05 -17.10 6.90
C VAL A 57 6.26 -16.85 5.40
N SER A 58 6.65 -15.62 5.00
CA SER A 58 6.99 -15.32 3.60
C SER A 58 8.23 -16.06 3.08
N THR A 59 9.13 -16.49 3.97
CA THR A 59 10.31 -17.31 3.62
C THR A 59 9.94 -18.78 3.43
N ILE A 60 9.02 -19.32 4.24
CA ILE A 60 8.55 -20.72 4.12
C ILE A 60 7.79 -20.95 2.82
N ALA A 61 6.97 -20.00 2.39
CA ALA A 61 6.18 -20.07 1.17
C ALA A 61 6.61 -18.96 0.17
N PRO A 62 7.77 -19.10 -0.50
CA PRO A 62 8.37 -18.01 -1.28
C PRO A 62 7.60 -17.65 -2.56
N PHE A 63 6.64 -18.48 -2.99
CA PHE A 63 5.79 -18.23 -4.16
C PHE A 63 4.46 -17.55 -3.80
N ARG A 64 4.15 -17.40 -2.50
CA ARG A 64 2.95 -16.72 -2.04
C ARG A 64 3.16 -15.21 -1.99
N THR A 65 2.58 -14.53 -2.97
CA THR A 65 2.71 -13.08 -3.17
C THR A 65 2.02 -12.29 -2.07
N ASP A 66 0.91 -12.82 -1.54
CA ASP A 66 0.17 -12.25 -0.43
C ASP A 66 1.01 -12.23 0.87
N LEU A 67 1.75 -13.29 1.18
CA LEU A 67 2.65 -13.32 2.35
C LEU A 67 3.81 -12.34 2.24
N LYS A 68 4.33 -12.14 1.03
CA LYS A 68 5.34 -11.11 0.76
C LYS A 68 4.76 -9.71 0.94
N ALA A 69 3.54 -9.48 0.48
CA ALA A 69 2.83 -8.23 0.67
C ALA A 69 2.57 -7.95 2.16
N ASP A 70 2.11 -8.95 2.92
CA ASP A 70 1.88 -8.83 4.36
C ASP A 70 3.17 -8.49 5.12
N TYR A 71 4.28 -9.16 4.81
CA TYR A 71 5.59 -8.82 5.37
C TYR A 71 6.02 -7.39 5.00
N ALA A 72 5.86 -7.00 3.74
CA ALA A 72 6.23 -5.67 3.27
C ALA A 72 5.39 -4.57 3.93
N ILE A 73 4.08 -4.77 4.10
CA ILE A 73 3.18 -3.85 4.83
C ILE A 73 3.59 -3.74 6.29
N ALA A 74 3.82 -4.88 6.96
CA ALA A 74 4.20 -4.88 8.37
C ALA A 74 5.53 -4.14 8.60
N LEU A 75 6.53 -4.43 7.75
CA LEU A 75 7.83 -3.77 7.79
C LEU A 75 7.71 -2.26 7.49
N ALA A 76 6.96 -1.89 6.45
CA ALA A 76 6.75 -0.50 6.10
C ALA A 76 6.00 0.27 7.19
N GLY A 77 4.97 -0.34 7.79
CA GLY A 77 4.24 0.23 8.92
C GLY A 77 5.18 0.49 10.10
N GLN A 78 6.08 -0.45 10.40
CA GLN A 78 7.06 -0.26 11.46
C GLN A 78 8.00 0.90 11.13
N THR A 79 8.59 0.90 9.94
CA THR A 79 9.49 1.96 9.46
C THR A 79 8.82 3.34 9.41
N LEU A 80 7.56 3.44 8.98
CA LEU A 80 6.84 4.70 8.82
C LEU A 80 6.30 5.26 10.13
N ARG A 81 6.08 4.42 11.16
CA ARG A 81 5.51 4.81 12.46
C ARG A 81 6.52 4.87 13.59
N SER A 82 7.69 4.25 13.47
CA SER A 82 8.75 4.35 14.47
C SER A 82 9.40 5.74 14.44
N GLU A 83 9.21 6.49 15.52
CA GLU A 83 9.96 7.71 15.80
C GLU A 83 11.37 7.31 16.26
N SER A 84 12.35 7.44 15.36
CA SER A 84 13.80 7.34 15.59
C SER A 84 14.24 6.50 16.80
N SER A 85 13.91 5.21 16.81
CA SER A 85 14.52 4.27 17.76
C SER A 85 15.73 3.60 17.11
N THR A 86 16.73 3.24 17.92
CA THR A 86 17.93 2.47 17.51
C THR A 86 17.63 1.09 16.89
N GLN A 87 16.35 0.69 16.85
CA GLN A 87 15.86 -0.57 16.28
C GLN A 87 14.88 -0.35 15.11
N THR A 88 14.77 0.87 14.58
CA THR A 88 13.90 1.14 13.42
C THR A 88 14.48 0.45 12.18
N PRO A 89 13.69 -0.37 11.45
CA PRO A 89 14.16 -0.96 10.21
C PRO A 89 14.47 0.14 9.20
N ASP A 90 15.62 -0.01 8.53
CA ASP A 90 16.06 0.92 7.51
C ASP A 90 15.00 1.09 6.41
N ASN A 91 14.81 2.34 5.97
CA ASN A 91 13.82 2.70 4.96
C ASN A 91 14.09 2.00 3.63
N ASP A 92 15.37 1.77 3.28
CA ASP A 92 15.73 1.07 2.05
C ASP A 92 15.36 -0.42 2.14
N THR A 93 15.54 -1.04 3.31
CA THR A 93 15.10 -2.43 3.53
C THR A 93 13.57 -2.56 3.38
N ALA A 94 12.80 -1.60 3.90
CA ALA A 94 11.35 -1.58 3.73
C ALA A 94 10.94 -1.40 2.25
N GLN A 95 11.61 -0.49 1.52
CA GLN A 95 11.37 -0.31 0.10
C GLN A 95 11.72 -1.56 -0.71
N ASP A 96 12.80 -2.25 -0.38
CA ASP A 96 13.21 -3.46 -1.07
C ASP A 96 12.23 -4.62 -0.85
N ALA A 97 11.67 -4.75 0.36
CA ALA A 97 10.58 -5.70 0.62
C ALA A 97 9.35 -5.41 -0.24
N VAL A 98 8.94 -4.13 -0.34
CA VAL A 98 7.80 -3.71 -1.18
C VAL A 98 8.08 -3.95 -2.67
N LYS A 99 9.27 -3.58 -3.16
CA LYS A 99 9.69 -3.85 -4.55
C LYS A 99 9.74 -5.34 -4.85
N SER A 100 10.17 -6.17 -3.89
CA SER A 100 10.16 -7.63 -4.03
C SER A 100 8.73 -8.17 -4.16
N ALA A 101 7.80 -7.67 -3.35
CA ALA A 101 6.38 -8.01 -3.48
C ALA A 101 5.81 -7.59 -4.85
N LEU A 102 6.09 -6.35 -5.29
CA LEU A 102 5.68 -5.81 -6.59
C LEU A 102 6.24 -6.57 -7.79
N LYS A 103 7.47 -7.11 -7.71
CA LYS A 103 8.02 -7.98 -8.77
C LYS A 103 7.15 -9.20 -9.03
N SER A 104 6.52 -9.73 -7.99
CA SER A 104 5.62 -10.88 -8.09
C SER A 104 4.13 -10.52 -8.24
N GLY A 105 3.74 -9.32 -7.83
CA GLY A 105 2.37 -8.81 -7.90
C GLY A 105 2.33 -7.34 -8.32
N PRO A 106 2.65 -7.00 -9.59
CA PRO A 106 2.75 -5.62 -10.03
C PRO A 106 1.39 -4.88 -10.08
N HIS A 107 0.29 -5.62 -9.92
CA HIS A 107 -1.08 -5.09 -9.88
C HIS A 107 -1.56 -4.78 -8.45
N ASP A 108 -0.75 -5.00 -7.41
CA ASP A 108 -1.17 -4.66 -6.05
C ASP A 108 -1.04 -3.15 -5.81
N SER A 109 -2.17 -2.46 -5.93
CA SER A 109 -2.29 -1.02 -5.71
C SER A 109 -1.90 -0.58 -4.30
N ARG A 110 -2.04 -1.46 -3.30
CA ARG A 110 -1.63 -1.19 -1.92
C ARG A 110 -0.11 -1.11 -1.83
N MET A 111 0.60 -2.01 -2.52
CA MET A 111 2.07 -2.04 -2.52
C MET A 111 2.64 -0.79 -3.17
N TRP A 112 2.05 -0.34 -4.28
CA TRP A 112 2.43 0.93 -4.91
C TRP A 112 2.24 2.14 -3.99
N LEU A 113 1.13 2.17 -3.22
CA LEU A 113 0.89 3.22 -2.23
C LEU A 113 1.91 3.18 -1.10
N VAL A 114 2.19 2.00 -0.55
CA VAL A 114 3.19 1.83 0.51
C VAL A 114 4.58 2.24 0.03
N LEU A 115 4.94 1.92 -1.22
CA LEU A 115 6.20 2.36 -1.82
C LEU A 115 6.29 3.88 -1.88
N ALA A 116 5.22 4.55 -2.31
CA ALA A 116 5.16 6.02 -2.34
C ALA A 116 5.36 6.64 -0.95
N LEU A 117 4.70 6.09 0.08
CA LEU A 117 4.84 6.56 1.46
C LEU A 117 6.29 6.43 1.97
N LEU A 118 6.95 5.31 1.67
CA LEU A 118 8.35 5.08 2.06
C LEU A 118 9.33 6.00 1.31
N GLN A 119 9.07 6.27 0.03
CA GLN A 119 9.88 7.20 -0.78
C GLN A 119 9.71 8.65 -0.29
N ALA A 120 8.48 9.04 0.03
CA ALA A 120 8.14 10.37 0.55
C ALA A 120 8.87 10.69 1.86
N ARG A 121 9.22 9.68 2.66
CA ARG A 121 9.99 9.85 3.91
C ARG A 121 11.38 10.45 3.67
N LYS A 122 12.04 10.12 2.55
CA LYS A 122 13.36 10.67 2.19
C LYS A 122 13.24 12.03 1.50
N ASN A 123 12.34 12.12 0.52
CA ASN A 123 12.09 13.35 -0.22
C ASN A 123 10.66 13.35 -0.76
N LEU A 124 9.79 14.13 -0.12
CA LEU A 124 8.37 14.26 -0.46
C LEU A 124 8.12 14.78 -1.89
N GLY A 125 9.08 15.53 -2.46
CA GLY A 125 8.99 16.09 -3.81
C GLY A 125 9.67 15.27 -4.90
N ALA A 126 10.20 14.09 -4.59
CA ALA A 126 10.89 13.28 -5.58
C ALA A 126 9.91 12.75 -6.66
N PRO A 127 10.29 12.77 -7.96
CA PRO A 127 9.44 12.24 -9.04
C PRO A 127 8.96 10.80 -8.81
N LEU A 128 9.80 9.97 -8.18
CA LEU A 128 9.48 8.57 -7.84
C LEU A 128 8.23 8.45 -6.94
N VAL A 129 7.98 9.42 -6.05
CA VAL A 129 6.79 9.44 -5.19
C VAL A 129 5.54 9.58 -6.04
N ALA A 130 5.55 10.52 -7.00
CA ALA A 130 4.44 10.75 -7.91
C ALA A 130 4.21 9.52 -8.82
N GLU A 131 5.28 8.91 -9.34
CA GLU A 131 5.19 7.69 -10.14
C GLU A 131 4.55 6.53 -9.36
N SER A 132 5.00 6.29 -8.12
CA SER A 132 4.48 5.23 -7.26
C SER A 132 3.02 5.49 -6.86
N LEU A 133 2.65 6.75 -6.58
CA LEU A 133 1.25 7.13 -6.34
C LEU A 133 0.40 6.88 -7.58
N LYS A 134 0.87 7.29 -8.76
CA LYS A 134 0.16 7.10 -10.04
C LYS A 134 -0.10 5.62 -10.28
N MET A 135 0.91 4.77 -10.07
CA MET A 135 0.75 3.32 -10.18
C MET A 135 -0.26 2.76 -9.16
N SER A 136 -0.33 3.30 -7.95
CA SER A 136 -1.37 2.91 -6.99
C SER A 136 -2.76 3.15 -7.57
N TYR A 137 -3.02 4.36 -8.08
CA TYR A 137 -4.30 4.68 -8.70
C TYR A 137 -4.63 3.79 -9.90
N LEU A 138 -3.66 3.62 -10.82
CA LEU A 138 -3.86 2.86 -12.07
C LEU A 138 -4.12 1.37 -11.85
N THR A 139 -3.49 0.77 -10.83
CA THR A 139 -3.62 -0.67 -10.54
C THR A 139 -4.79 -0.99 -9.61
N GLY A 140 -5.45 0.01 -9.03
CA GLY A 140 -6.60 -0.18 -8.15
C GLY A 140 -7.44 1.09 -8.04
N PRO A 141 -8.18 1.45 -9.10
CA PRO A 141 -9.08 2.59 -9.07
C PRO A 141 -10.22 2.33 -8.09
N ASN A 142 -10.70 3.38 -7.40
CA ASN A 142 -11.89 3.35 -6.53
C ASN A 142 -11.86 2.33 -5.37
N ARG A 143 -10.68 1.92 -4.90
CA ARG A 143 -10.55 1.08 -3.70
C ARG A 143 -10.80 1.91 -2.45
N ALA A 144 -11.99 1.76 -1.86
CA ALA A 144 -12.47 2.56 -0.74
C ALA A 144 -11.49 2.63 0.43
N GLU A 145 -10.79 1.54 0.71
CA GLU A 145 -9.79 1.43 1.79
C GLU A 145 -8.49 2.19 1.52
N LEU A 146 -8.22 2.56 0.26
CA LEU A 146 -7.01 3.28 -0.16
C LEU A 146 -7.21 4.78 -0.27
N ILE A 147 -8.46 5.20 -0.55
CA ILE A 147 -8.82 6.58 -0.83
C ILE A 147 -8.28 7.56 0.23
N PRO A 148 -8.48 7.34 1.55
CA PRO A 148 -8.00 8.29 2.54
C PRO A 148 -6.46 8.45 2.53
N VAL A 149 -5.73 7.35 2.42
CA VAL A 149 -4.25 7.37 2.48
C VAL A 149 -3.67 7.96 1.19
N ARG A 150 -4.33 7.73 0.03
CA ARG A 150 -3.95 8.35 -1.23
C ARG A 150 -4.15 9.86 -1.20
N LEU A 151 -5.31 10.33 -0.73
CA LEU A 151 -5.63 11.75 -0.63
C LEU A 151 -4.71 12.47 0.34
N ASP A 152 -4.45 11.91 1.53
CA ASP A 152 -3.43 12.45 2.44
C ASP A 152 -2.08 12.59 1.73
N SER A 153 -1.62 11.54 1.03
CA SER A 153 -0.30 11.56 0.37
C SER A 153 -0.19 12.54 -0.80
N VAL A 154 -1.24 12.70 -1.63
CA VAL A 154 -1.19 13.64 -2.77
C VAL A 154 -1.37 15.10 -2.33
N THR A 155 -2.13 15.35 -1.26
CA THR A 155 -2.46 16.72 -0.80
C THR A 155 -1.33 17.36 0.00
N VAL A 156 -0.55 16.57 0.74
CA VAL A 156 0.61 17.09 1.49
C VAL A 156 1.86 17.28 0.62
N SER A 157 1.90 16.68 -0.57
CA SER A 157 3.05 16.73 -1.48
C SER A 157 2.83 17.66 -2.69
N ASN A 158 3.87 17.82 -3.51
CA ASN A 158 3.78 18.53 -4.79
C ASN A 158 3.25 17.62 -5.93
N ALA A 159 2.74 16.43 -5.61
CA ALA A 159 2.30 15.44 -6.60
C ALA A 159 1.12 15.93 -7.45
N LEU A 160 0.31 16.87 -6.95
CA LEU A 160 -0.81 17.47 -7.67
C LEU A 160 -0.41 18.41 -8.82
N ASN A 161 0.89 18.68 -9.00
CA ASN A 161 1.40 19.37 -10.20
C ASN A 161 1.42 18.44 -11.43
N ASP A 162 1.36 17.12 -11.23
CA ASP A 162 1.15 16.15 -12.30
C ASP A 162 -0.33 16.13 -12.66
N GLY A 163 -0.65 16.44 -13.92
CA GLY A 163 -2.03 16.55 -14.40
C GLY A 163 -2.80 15.24 -14.30
N ASP A 164 -2.14 14.09 -14.49
CA ASP A 164 -2.80 12.79 -14.38
C ASP A 164 -3.17 12.52 -12.92
N LEU A 165 -2.24 12.76 -11.98
CA LEU A 165 -2.50 12.58 -10.55
C LEU A 165 -3.60 13.51 -10.04
N ASN A 166 -3.68 14.73 -10.58
CA ASN A 166 -4.75 15.66 -10.26
C ASN A 166 -6.13 15.05 -10.59
N GLU A 167 -6.30 14.55 -11.81
CA GLU A 167 -7.56 13.93 -12.24
C GLU A 167 -7.87 12.62 -11.51
N LEU A 168 -6.84 11.79 -11.25
CA LEU A 168 -6.99 10.56 -10.47
C LEU A 168 -7.43 10.86 -9.03
N ALA A 169 -6.83 11.85 -8.38
CA ALA A 169 -7.22 12.27 -7.03
C ALA A 169 -8.63 12.90 -7.00
N ARG A 170 -9.08 13.57 -8.07
CA ARG A 170 -10.46 14.09 -8.15
C ARG A 170 -11.49 12.97 -8.12
N SER A 171 -11.17 11.81 -8.69
CA SER A 171 -12.02 10.62 -8.61
C SER A 171 -12.20 10.18 -7.15
N ASP A 172 -11.13 10.18 -6.37
CA ASP A 172 -11.16 9.83 -4.95
C ASP A 172 -12.00 10.84 -4.13
N VAL A 173 -11.86 12.16 -4.38
CA VAL A 173 -12.73 13.18 -3.76
C VAL A 173 -14.19 12.95 -4.12
N ARG A 174 -14.49 12.68 -5.40
CA ARG A 174 -15.85 12.37 -5.85
C ARG A 174 -16.40 11.13 -5.15
N ALA A 175 -15.60 10.08 -5.03
CA ALA A 175 -16.00 8.84 -4.38
C ALA A 175 -16.34 9.08 -2.89
N ILE A 176 -15.54 9.85 -2.14
CA ILE A 176 -15.89 10.21 -0.74
C ILE A 176 -17.23 10.95 -0.69
N LEU A 177 -17.42 11.96 -1.53
CA LEU A 177 -18.61 12.82 -1.43
C LEU A 177 -19.90 12.12 -1.87
N THR A 178 -19.81 11.14 -2.77
CA THR A 178 -20.98 10.50 -3.41
C THR A 178 -21.22 9.05 -2.99
N GLN A 179 -20.18 8.29 -2.67
CA GLN A 179 -20.25 6.84 -2.40
C GLN A 179 -19.85 6.47 -0.96
N TYR A 180 -18.86 7.17 -0.40
CA TYR A 180 -18.29 6.87 0.93
C TYR A 180 -18.41 8.07 1.89
N PRO A 181 -19.63 8.51 2.23
CA PRO A 181 -19.84 9.71 3.04
C PRO A 181 -19.28 9.59 4.47
N ASP A 182 -19.09 8.37 4.97
CA ASP A 182 -18.42 8.06 6.23
C ASP A 182 -16.94 8.51 6.25
N GLN A 183 -16.32 8.61 5.07
CA GLN A 183 -14.94 9.07 4.90
C GLN A 183 -14.79 10.60 4.79
N ARG A 184 -15.89 11.38 4.81
CA ARG A 184 -15.83 12.86 4.74
C ARG A 184 -14.92 13.49 5.79
N ARG A 185 -14.80 12.87 6.97
CA ARG A 185 -13.89 13.34 8.04
C ARG A 185 -12.41 13.22 7.66
N ALA A 186 -12.03 12.19 6.89
CA ALA A 186 -10.67 12.06 6.39
C ALA A 186 -10.33 13.22 5.45
N LEU A 187 -11.26 13.58 4.56
CA LEU A 187 -11.11 14.70 3.63
C LEU A 187 -10.91 16.05 4.34
N ILE A 188 -11.61 16.28 5.45
CA ILE A 188 -11.39 17.46 6.30
C ILE A 188 -9.99 17.43 6.92
N SER A 189 -9.56 16.27 7.42
CA SER A 189 -8.22 16.08 8.00
C SER A 189 -7.10 16.36 7.00
N ASP A 190 -7.28 15.87 5.77
CA ASP A 190 -6.34 16.07 4.66
C ASP A 190 -6.33 17.53 4.22
N TYR A 191 -7.49 18.21 4.21
CA TYR A 191 -7.55 19.64 3.95
C TYR A 191 -6.77 20.44 4.98
N VAL A 192 -6.99 20.23 6.28
CA VAL A 192 -6.30 20.98 7.34
C VAL A 192 -4.77 20.87 7.21
N ARG A 193 -4.28 19.66 6.92
CA ARG A 193 -2.84 19.37 6.77
C ARG A 193 -2.25 19.68 5.39
N GLY A 194 -3.08 19.76 4.37
CA GLY A 194 -2.66 19.84 2.98
C GLY A 194 -1.75 21.03 2.71
N SER A 195 -0.89 20.89 1.71
CA SER A 195 -0.14 22.01 1.14
C SER A 195 -1.10 23.08 0.61
N ALA A 196 -0.60 24.28 0.28
CA ALA A 196 -1.44 25.30 -0.35
C ALA A 196 -2.11 24.80 -1.65
N ILE A 197 -1.39 23.99 -2.43
CA ILE A 197 -1.91 23.35 -3.64
C ILE A 197 -2.97 22.30 -3.28
N GLY A 198 -2.69 21.45 -2.28
CA GLY A 198 -3.63 20.44 -1.79
C GLY A 198 -4.94 21.02 -1.26
N LYS A 199 -4.87 22.10 -0.46
CA LYS A 199 -6.04 22.82 0.05
C LYS A 199 -6.91 23.36 -1.08
N LYS A 200 -6.28 24.08 -2.02
CA LYS A 200 -6.97 24.62 -3.20
C LYS A 200 -7.61 23.52 -4.04
N PHE A 201 -6.87 22.43 -4.28
CA PHE A 201 -7.35 21.26 -5.00
C PHE A 201 -8.61 20.64 -4.34
N LEU A 202 -8.58 20.44 -3.03
CA LEU A 202 -9.71 19.86 -2.29
C LEU A 202 -10.92 20.78 -2.28
N GLU A 203 -10.73 22.10 -2.13
CA GLU A 203 -11.80 23.09 -2.24
C GLU A 203 -12.45 23.08 -3.62
N GLU A 204 -11.65 23.16 -4.68
CA GLU A 204 -12.16 23.21 -6.07
C GLU A 204 -12.90 21.91 -6.43
N SER A 205 -12.29 20.77 -6.10
CA SER A 205 -12.87 19.44 -6.38
C SER A 205 -14.17 19.21 -5.59
N SER A 206 -14.21 19.67 -4.34
CA SER A 206 -15.42 19.55 -3.51
C SER A 206 -16.51 20.51 -3.96
N ARG A 207 -16.18 21.76 -4.31
CA ARG A 207 -17.16 22.78 -4.71
C ARG A 207 -17.95 22.37 -5.95
N MET A 208 -17.34 21.64 -6.87
CA MET A 208 -18.04 21.14 -8.06
C MET A 208 -19.12 20.10 -7.74
N LEU A 209 -19.04 19.42 -6.58
CA LEU A 209 -19.91 18.31 -6.21
C LEU A 209 -20.85 18.63 -5.04
N ASP A 210 -20.33 19.31 -4.02
CA ASP A 210 -21.02 19.67 -2.78
C ASP A 210 -20.47 21.04 -2.29
N PRO A 211 -21.04 22.17 -2.76
CA PRO A 211 -20.61 23.51 -2.37
C PRO A 211 -20.67 23.74 -0.85
N ALA A 212 -21.67 23.18 -0.16
CA ALA A 212 -21.82 23.33 1.28
C ALA A 212 -20.69 22.61 2.03
N PHE A 213 -20.28 21.43 1.56
CA PHE A 213 -19.10 20.75 2.10
C PHE A 213 -17.81 21.54 1.83
N ALA A 214 -17.65 22.14 0.64
CA ALA A 214 -16.49 22.99 0.35
C ALA A 214 -16.40 24.21 1.29
N ASP A 215 -17.52 24.81 1.66
CA ASP A 215 -17.56 25.87 2.67
C ASP A 215 -17.18 25.35 4.07
N SER A 216 -17.55 24.12 4.40
CA SER A 216 -17.13 23.48 5.66
C SER A 216 -15.61 23.25 5.73
N LEU A 217 -14.95 22.95 4.61
CA LEU A 217 -13.49 22.82 4.54
C LEU A 217 -12.80 24.14 4.91
N ARG A 218 -13.25 25.26 4.33
CA ARG A 218 -12.66 26.59 4.60
C ARG A 218 -12.78 27.01 6.07
N ASN A 219 -13.76 26.46 6.78
CA ASN A 219 -13.99 26.71 8.20
C ASN A 219 -13.26 25.71 9.11
N ALA A 220 -12.73 24.60 8.55
CA ALA A 220 -11.94 23.63 9.29
C ALA A 220 -10.57 24.23 9.62
N LYS A 221 -10.23 24.25 10.90
CA LYS A 221 -8.94 24.70 11.44
C LYS A 221 -8.10 23.52 11.90
#